data_AF-A0A3N2M4T9-F1
#
_entry.id   AF-A0A3N2M4T9-F1
#
_cell.length_a   1.000
_cell.length_b   1.000
_cell.length_c   1.000
_cell.angle_alpha   90.00
_cell.angle_beta   90.00
_cell.angle_gamma   90.00
#
_symmetry.space_group_name_H-M   'P 1'
#
loop_
_entity.id
_entity.type
_entity.pdbx_description
1 polymer ?
#
loop_
_entity_poly.entity_id
_entity_poly.type
_entity_poly.pdbx_seq_one_letter_code
_entity_poly.pdbx_strand_id
1 'polypeptide(L)'
;MLQFTGGYYDLDYYRLYLLRYLSQNNFDIATDHPQIVANSDRALDTYEEARRNGASVPEAEELALSVLFTNIGESEFDIVADILLEYFGDTLNVDYEPAAHYWARWVLDNVPHLFDGFDRTQVGIDREELDEKRDILIGRITQFCVDNGL
;
A
#
# COMPACT_ATOMS: atom_id res chain seq x y z
N MET A 1 -10.98 -6.91 38.79
CA MET A 1 -9.95 -7.90 38.40
C MET A 1 -10.34 -8.36 37.01
N LEU A 2 -9.78 -7.73 35.98
CA LEU A 2 -10.09 -8.02 34.58
C LEU A 2 -9.01 -8.97 34.06
N GLN A 3 -9.45 -10.10 33.51
CA GLN A 3 -8.60 -11.11 32.91
C GLN A 3 -8.11 -10.59 31.55
N PHE A 4 -6.80 -10.58 31.37
CA PHE A 4 -6.16 -10.25 30.10
C PHE A 4 -6.20 -11.49 29.20
N THR A 5 -7.11 -11.52 28.25
CA THR A 5 -7.06 -12.41 27.10
C THR A 5 -6.06 -11.82 26.10
N GLY A 6 -4.92 -12.49 25.92
CA GLY A 6 -3.97 -12.18 24.86
C GLY A 6 -4.65 -12.24 23.48
N GLY A 7 -4.36 -11.25 22.63
CA GLY A 7 -4.85 -11.22 21.25
C GLY A 7 -5.05 -9.85 20.61
N TYR A 8 -5.10 -8.74 21.36
CA TYR A 8 -5.43 -7.42 20.77
C TYR A 8 -4.62 -6.22 21.29
N TYR A 9 -3.60 -6.40 22.14
CA TYR A 9 -2.98 -5.27 22.85
C TYR A 9 -1.44 -5.18 22.88
N ASP A 10 -0.70 -6.06 22.22
CA ASP A 10 0.73 -5.84 21.97
C ASP A 10 0.95 -5.70 20.46
N LEU A 11 0.70 -4.50 19.93
CA LEU A 11 1.32 -4.12 18.67
C LEU A 11 2.75 -3.72 19.02
N ASP A 12 3.72 -4.49 18.54
CA ASP A 12 5.12 -4.12 18.65
C ASP A 12 5.41 -2.87 17.80
N TYR A 13 6.56 -2.26 18.07
CA TYR A 13 6.97 -1.01 17.45
C TYR A 13 6.91 -1.07 15.92
N TYR A 14 7.38 -2.17 15.32
CA TYR A 14 7.42 -2.33 13.87
C TYR A 14 6.04 -2.50 13.24
N ARG A 15 5.10 -3.19 13.89
CA ARG A 15 3.73 -3.25 13.38
C ARG A 15 3.03 -1.90 13.40
N LEU A 16 3.18 -1.13 14.47
CA LEU A 16 2.65 0.25 14.52
C LEU A 16 3.29 1.14 13.45
N TYR A 17 4.60 1.00 13.25
CA TYR A 17 5.33 1.73 12.22
C TYR A 17 4.76 1.43 10.84
N LEU A 18 4.65 0.15 10.49
CA LEU A 18 4.18 -0.28 9.18
C LEU A 18 2.73 0.13 8.94
N LEU A 19 1.83 -0.06 9.91
CA LEU A 19 0.44 0.37 9.79
C LEU A 19 0.30 1.87 9.59
N ARG A 20 1.14 2.66 10.27
CA ARG A 20 1.18 4.12 10.08
C ARG A 20 1.65 4.48 8.67
N TYR A 21 2.71 3.84 8.18
CA TYR A 21 3.17 4.04 6.81
C TYR A 21 2.07 3.73 5.80
N LEU A 22 1.45 2.55 5.90
CA LEU A 22 0.40 2.12 4.97
C LEU A 22 -0.79 3.09 4.97
N SER A 23 -1.23 3.52 6.16
CA SER A 23 -2.31 4.51 6.28
C SER A 23 -1.94 5.88 5.70
N GLN A 24 -0.68 6.32 5.84
CA GLN A 24 -0.22 7.61 5.32
C GLN A 24 -0.06 7.60 3.79
N ASN A 25 0.14 6.42 3.19
CA ASN A 25 0.31 6.22 1.75
C ASN A 25 -0.93 5.54 1.11
N ASN A 26 -2.11 5.75 1.68
CA ASN A 26 -3.41 5.36 1.09
C ASN A 26 -3.56 3.88 0.72
N PHE A 27 -2.90 2.96 1.41
CA PHE A 27 -3.14 1.54 1.24
C PHE A 27 -4.50 1.15 1.84
N ASP A 28 -5.37 0.55 1.03
CA ASP A 28 -6.60 -0.07 1.49
C ASP A 28 -6.36 -1.56 1.79
N ILE A 29 -5.94 -1.85 3.02
CA ILE A 29 -5.58 -3.21 3.45
C ILE A 29 -5.99 -3.45 4.89
N ALA A 30 -6.42 -4.67 5.20
CA ALA A 30 -6.77 -5.07 6.55
C ALA A 30 -5.54 -5.00 7.47
N THR A 31 -5.72 -4.47 8.69
CA THR A 31 -4.62 -4.26 9.65
C THR A 31 -4.05 -5.55 10.26
N ASP A 32 -4.75 -6.67 10.04
CA ASP A 32 -4.36 -8.03 10.38
C ASP A 32 -3.89 -8.85 9.18
N HIS A 33 -3.61 -8.19 8.04
CA HIS A 33 -3.10 -8.86 6.85
C HIS A 33 -1.85 -9.72 7.19
N PRO A 34 -1.78 -10.99 6.77
CA PRO A 34 -0.72 -11.91 7.18
C PRO A 34 0.70 -11.41 6.92
N GLN A 35 0.91 -10.71 5.80
CA GLN A 35 2.22 -10.13 5.48
C GLN A 35 2.61 -8.99 6.42
N ILE A 36 1.66 -8.17 6.89
CA ILE A 36 1.95 -7.09 7.86
C ILE A 36 2.47 -7.70 9.16
N VAL A 37 1.79 -8.76 9.64
CA VAL A 37 2.21 -9.50 10.83
C VAL A 37 3.59 -10.12 10.61
N ALA A 38 3.76 -10.89 9.53
CA ALA A 38 5.02 -11.58 9.23
C ALA A 38 6.20 -10.63 9.04
N ASN A 39 6.02 -9.49 8.37
CA ASN A 39 7.08 -8.49 8.20
C ASN A 39 7.46 -7.83 9.52
N SER A 40 6.48 -7.56 10.39
CA SER A 40 6.72 -6.94 11.69
C SER A 40 7.51 -7.86 12.62
N ASP A 41 7.09 -9.13 12.72
CA ASP A 41 7.79 -10.15 13.52
C ASP A 41 9.24 -10.34 13.03
N ARG A 42 9.43 -10.45 11.71
CA ARG A 42 10.77 -10.56 11.11
C ARG A 42 11.64 -9.33 11.34
N ALA A 43 11.06 -8.14 11.32
CA ALA A 43 11.78 -6.90 11.59
C ALA A 43 12.25 -6.85 13.05
N LEU A 44 11.40 -7.27 14.00
CA LEU A 44 11.76 -7.38 15.41
C LEU A 44 12.90 -8.38 15.62
N ASP A 45 12.78 -9.59 15.06
CA ASP A 45 13.82 -10.62 15.14
C ASP A 45 15.16 -10.11 14.57
N THR A 46 15.10 -9.41 13.43
CA THR A 46 16.27 -8.82 12.76
C THR A 46 16.95 -7.77 13.65
N TYR A 47 16.17 -6.89 14.27
CA TYR A 47 16.68 -5.89 15.21
C TYR A 47 17.36 -6.57 16.40
N GLU A 48 16.69 -7.53 17.05
CA GLU A 48 17.22 -8.23 18.22
C GLU A 48 18.48 -9.03 17.91
N GLU A 49 18.53 -9.70 16.77
CA GLU A 49 19.73 -10.40 16.31
C GLU A 49 20.89 -9.43 16.02
N ALA A 50 20.65 -8.35 15.29
CA ALA A 50 21.68 -7.33 15.02
C ALA A 50 22.24 -6.74 16.32
N ARG A 51 21.37 -6.42 17.29
CA ARG A 51 21.76 -5.92 18.61
C ARG A 51 22.57 -6.94 19.40
N ARG A 52 22.20 -8.23 19.37
CA ARG A 52 22.98 -9.31 19.99
C ARG A 52 24.36 -9.48 19.36
N ASN A 53 24.48 -9.21 18.06
CA ASN A 53 25.74 -9.29 17.31
C ASN A 53 26.58 -8.01 17.37
N GLY A 54 26.20 -7.02 18.19
CA GLY A 54 27.00 -5.83 18.47
C GLY A 54 26.76 -4.65 17.53
N ALA A 55 25.77 -4.72 16.64
CA ALA A 55 25.36 -3.56 15.84
C ALA A 55 24.88 -2.42 16.76
N SER A 56 25.15 -1.17 16.39
CA SER A 56 24.56 0.01 17.03
C SER A 56 23.04 0.05 16.84
N VAL A 57 22.34 0.91 17.60
CA VAL A 57 20.88 1.05 17.46
C VAL A 57 20.50 1.51 16.05
N PRO A 58 21.15 2.53 15.44
CA PRO A 58 20.83 2.93 14.08
C PRO A 58 21.07 1.83 13.03
N GLU A 59 22.17 1.08 13.15
CA GLU A 59 22.47 -0.01 12.22
C GLU A 59 21.44 -1.15 12.31
N ALA A 60 21.06 -1.54 13.54
CA ALA A 60 20.03 -2.56 13.75
C ALA A 60 18.65 -2.09 13.23
N GLU A 61 18.33 -0.81 13.42
CA GLU A 61 17.08 -0.22 12.94
C GLU A 61 17.01 -0.19 11.41
N GLU A 62 18.09 0.20 10.74
CA GLU A 62 18.15 0.20 9.27
C GLU A 62 17.90 -1.21 8.69
N LEU A 63 18.50 -2.24 9.29
CA LEU A 63 18.28 -3.63 8.91
C LEU A 63 16.82 -4.06 9.13
N ALA A 64 16.25 -3.72 10.29
CA ALA A 64 14.87 -4.05 10.62
C ALA A 64 13.87 -3.37 9.66
N LEU A 65 14.08 -2.09 9.33
CA LEU A 65 13.23 -1.36 8.39
C LEU A 65 13.33 -1.94 6.97
N SER A 66 14.52 -2.40 6.54
CA SER A 66 14.67 -3.06 5.23
C SER A 66 13.82 -4.34 5.13
N VAL A 67 13.75 -5.10 6.22
CA VAL A 67 12.93 -6.32 6.32
C VAL A 67 11.45 -5.97 6.44
N LEU A 68 11.11 -4.92 7.20
CA LEU A 68 9.73 -4.48 7.42
C LEU A 68 9.00 -4.13 6.12
N PHE A 69 9.70 -3.47 5.19
CA PHE A 69 9.15 -3.03 3.91
C PHE A 69 9.34 -4.02 2.76
N THR A 70 9.86 -5.22 3.04
CA THR A 70 10.07 -6.23 1.99
C THR A 70 8.73 -6.67 1.37
N ASN A 71 8.71 -6.69 0.03
CA ASN A 71 7.57 -7.11 -0.81
C ASN A 71 6.29 -6.29 -0.59
N ILE A 72 6.41 -5.03 -0.19
CA ILE A 72 5.28 -4.10 -0.22
C ILE A 72 5.26 -3.46 -1.61
N GLY A 73 4.16 -3.68 -2.33
CA GLY A 73 3.91 -3.15 -3.65
C GLY A 73 3.42 -1.70 -3.62
N GLU A 74 2.94 -1.23 -4.77
CA GLU A 74 2.40 0.11 -4.94
C GLU A 74 0.93 0.17 -4.46
N SER A 75 0.51 1.31 -3.90
CA SER A 75 -0.86 1.46 -3.43
C SER A 75 -1.82 1.62 -4.62
N GLU A 76 -3.03 1.05 -4.54
CA GLU A 76 -4.04 1.21 -5.59
C GLU A 76 -4.38 2.70 -5.81
N PHE A 77 -4.33 3.51 -4.75
CA PHE A 77 -4.55 4.95 -4.82
C PHE A 77 -3.48 5.68 -5.64
N ASP A 78 -2.20 5.44 -5.35
CA ASP A 78 -1.10 6.11 -6.05
C ASP A 78 -1.05 5.67 -7.52
N ILE A 79 -1.28 4.37 -7.79
CA ILE A 79 -1.38 3.85 -9.16
C ILE A 79 -2.44 4.60 -9.97
N VAL A 80 -3.63 4.78 -9.40
CA VAL A 80 -4.72 5.48 -10.11
C VAL A 80 -4.39 6.95 -10.28
N ALA A 81 -3.85 7.62 -9.25
CA ALA A 81 -3.42 9.01 -9.35
C ALA A 81 -2.39 9.23 -10.47
N ASP A 82 -1.39 8.35 -10.56
CA ASP A 82 -0.35 8.41 -11.59
C ASP A 82 -0.91 8.18 -12.99
N ILE A 83 -1.79 7.18 -13.16
CA ILE A 83 -2.49 6.95 -14.44
C ILE A 83 -3.31 8.17 -14.85
N LEU A 84 -4.02 8.80 -13.91
CA LEU A 84 -4.85 9.97 -14.19
C LEU A 84 -4.01 11.17 -14.64
N LEU A 85 -2.88 11.43 -13.97
CA LEU A 85 -1.93 12.48 -14.35
C LEU A 85 -1.34 12.25 -15.75
N GLU A 86 -1.00 11.01 -16.07
CA GLU A 86 -0.31 10.69 -17.31
C GLU A 86 -1.24 10.64 -18.53
N TYR A 87 -2.46 10.11 -18.38
CA TYR A 87 -3.33 9.81 -19.53
C TYR A 87 -4.66 10.56 -19.56
N PHE A 88 -5.10 11.15 -18.44
CA PHE A 88 -6.43 11.74 -18.34
C PHE A 88 -6.43 13.25 -18.14
N GLY A 89 -5.28 13.91 -18.33
CA GLY A 89 -5.15 15.35 -18.17
C GLY A 89 -6.15 16.16 -19.00
N ASP A 90 -6.30 15.85 -20.28
CA ASP A 90 -7.24 16.56 -21.16
C ASP A 90 -8.72 16.18 -20.90
N THR A 91 -8.98 14.95 -20.46
CA THR A 91 -10.35 14.45 -20.25
C THR A 91 -10.93 14.98 -18.94
N LEU A 92 -10.13 14.97 -17.87
CA LEU A 92 -10.59 15.27 -16.52
C LEU A 92 -10.05 16.60 -15.97
N ASN A 93 -9.29 17.34 -16.79
CA ASN A 93 -8.54 18.54 -16.40
C ASN A 93 -7.62 18.25 -15.20
N VAL A 94 -6.78 17.22 -15.35
CA VAL A 94 -5.85 16.72 -14.32
C VAL A 94 -4.41 17.01 -14.75
N ASP A 95 -3.87 18.13 -14.30
CA ASP A 95 -2.51 18.58 -14.61
C ASP A 95 -1.63 18.79 -13.36
N TYR A 96 -2.11 18.38 -12.19
CA TYR A 96 -1.40 18.48 -10.91
C TYR A 96 -1.92 17.46 -9.89
N GLU A 97 -1.06 17.11 -8.93
CA GLU A 97 -1.26 16.03 -7.96
C GLU A 97 -2.58 16.14 -7.16
N PRO A 98 -2.96 17.27 -6.55
CA PRO A 98 -4.26 17.38 -5.87
C PRO A 98 -5.49 17.09 -6.74
N ALA A 99 -5.47 17.43 -8.04
CA ALA A 99 -6.55 17.06 -8.95
C ALA A 99 -6.57 15.55 -9.21
N ALA A 100 -5.39 14.95 -9.36
CA ALA A 100 -5.26 13.51 -9.51
C ALA A 100 -5.77 12.75 -8.29
N HIS A 101 -5.42 13.20 -7.09
CA HIS A 101 -5.88 12.60 -5.82
C HIS A 101 -7.40 12.70 -5.65
N TYR A 102 -7.99 13.83 -6.04
CA TYR A 102 -9.45 13.98 -6.05
C TYR A 102 -10.12 12.95 -6.97
N TRP A 103 -9.66 12.85 -8.22
CA TRP A 103 -10.21 11.92 -9.18
C TRP A 103 -9.89 10.46 -8.84
N ALA A 104 -8.73 10.16 -8.28
CA ALA A 104 -8.36 8.81 -7.87
C ALA A 104 -9.32 8.27 -6.81
N ARG A 105 -9.64 9.09 -5.79
CA ARG A 105 -10.65 8.72 -4.79
C ARG A 105 -12.01 8.51 -5.44
N TRP A 106 -12.43 9.41 -6.34
CA TRP A 106 -13.71 9.27 -7.05
C TRP A 106 -13.78 7.99 -7.89
N VAL A 107 -12.73 7.69 -8.65
CA VAL A 107 -12.63 6.48 -9.48
C VAL A 107 -12.67 5.23 -8.62
N LEU A 108 -11.87 5.16 -7.54
CA LEU A 108 -11.85 4.01 -6.64
C LEU A 108 -13.22 3.78 -5.95
N ASP A 109 -13.88 4.86 -5.53
CA ASP A 109 -15.19 4.78 -4.88
C ASP A 109 -16.31 4.34 -5.85
N ASN A 110 -16.16 4.58 -7.16
CA ASN A 110 -17.19 4.30 -8.17
C ASN A 110 -16.87 3.14 -9.12
N VAL A 111 -15.65 2.60 -9.08
CA VAL A 111 -15.20 1.48 -9.93
C VAL A 111 -14.65 0.35 -9.03
N PRO A 112 -15.52 -0.38 -8.29
CA PRO A 112 -15.08 -1.37 -7.29
C PRO A 112 -14.30 -2.56 -7.88
N HIS A 113 -14.42 -2.79 -9.19
CA HIS A 113 -13.75 -3.86 -9.93
C HIS A 113 -12.53 -3.36 -10.72
N LEU A 114 -12.02 -2.16 -10.40
CA LEU A 114 -10.92 -1.54 -11.14
C LEU A 114 -9.68 -2.43 -11.19
N PHE A 115 -9.36 -3.12 -10.10
CA PHE A 115 -8.21 -4.02 -10.00
C PHE A 115 -8.61 -5.51 -10.06
N ASP A 116 -9.78 -5.85 -10.61
CA ASP A 116 -10.14 -7.26 -10.81
C ASP A 116 -9.10 -7.94 -11.72
N GLY A 117 -8.54 -9.06 -11.23
CA GLY A 117 -7.50 -9.82 -11.91
C GLY A 117 -6.06 -9.48 -11.51
N PHE A 118 -5.85 -8.55 -10.58
CA PHE A 118 -4.57 -8.33 -9.91
C PHE A 118 -4.39 -9.27 -8.71
N ASP A 119 -3.14 -9.63 -8.40
CA ASP A 119 -2.82 -10.35 -7.17
C ASP A 119 -2.95 -9.42 -5.96
N ARG A 120 -3.74 -9.86 -4.98
CA ARG A 120 -4.00 -9.15 -3.71
C ARG A 120 -3.60 -9.99 -2.51
N THR A 121 -2.78 -11.03 -2.72
CA THR A 121 -2.24 -11.86 -1.64
C THR A 121 -1.09 -11.18 -0.89
N GLN A 122 -0.44 -10.22 -1.53
CA GLN A 122 0.54 -9.34 -0.92
C GLN A 122 -0.03 -7.92 -0.69
N VAL A 123 0.65 -7.15 0.16
CA VAL A 123 0.31 -5.76 0.46
C VAL A 123 0.71 -4.89 -0.73
N GLY A 124 -0.27 -4.23 -1.34
CA GLY A 124 -0.06 -3.43 -2.55
C GLY A 124 0.03 -4.28 -3.81
N ILE A 125 0.10 -3.61 -4.95
CA ILE A 125 0.19 -4.23 -6.27
C ILE A 125 1.65 -4.41 -6.65
N ASP A 126 2.00 -5.61 -7.14
CA ASP A 126 3.34 -5.87 -7.65
C ASP A 126 3.67 -4.96 -8.84
N ARG A 127 4.90 -4.46 -8.91
CA ARG A 127 5.31 -3.58 -10.00
C ARG A 127 5.36 -4.28 -11.35
N GLU A 128 5.84 -5.53 -11.40
CA GLU A 128 5.91 -6.30 -12.65
C GLU A 128 4.49 -6.61 -13.14
N GLU A 129 3.59 -7.00 -12.23
CA GLU A 129 2.18 -7.19 -12.57
C GLU A 129 1.51 -5.89 -13.04
N LEU A 130 1.80 -4.76 -12.38
CA LEU A 130 1.30 -3.46 -12.78
C LEU A 130 1.75 -3.11 -14.20
N ASP A 131 3.04 -3.26 -14.50
CA ASP A 131 3.60 -2.98 -15.83
C ASP A 131 2.92 -3.85 -16.91
N GLU A 132 2.61 -5.11 -16.62
CA GLU A 132 1.92 -6.01 -17.55
C GLU A 132 0.44 -5.65 -17.76
N LYS A 133 -0.25 -5.15 -16.74
CA LYS A 133 -1.71 -4.98 -16.72
C LYS A 133 -2.16 -3.51 -16.74
N ARG A 134 -1.24 -2.55 -16.81
CA ARG A 134 -1.55 -1.11 -16.74
C ARG A 134 -2.60 -0.67 -17.75
N ASP A 135 -2.51 -1.16 -18.98
CA ASP A 135 -3.45 -0.86 -20.05
C ASP A 135 -4.90 -1.28 -19.71
N ILE A 136 -5.08 -2.33 -18.90
CA ILE A 136 -6.39 -2.77 -18.43
C ILE A 136 -6.99 -1.71 -17.49
N LEU A 137 -6.18 -1.14 -16.59
CA LEU A 137 -6.63 -0.07 -15.69
C LEU A 137 -7.03 1.18 -16.49
N ILE A 138 -6.19 1.59 -17.45
CA ILE A 138 -6.47 2.74 -18.33
C ILE A 138 -7.79 2.51 -19.09
N GLY A 139 -7.99 1.31 -19.64
CA GLY A 139 -9.22 0.95 -20.35
C GLY A 139 -10.47 1.02 -19.45
N ARG A 140 -10.38 0.53 -18.21
CA ARG A 140 -11.47 0.60 -17.22
C ARG A 140 -11.79 2.04 -16.81
N ILE A 141 -10.78 2.87 -16.57
CA ILE A 141 -10.97 4.29 -16.25
C ILE A 141 -11.56 5.06 -17.44
N THR A 142 -11.12 4.74 -18.66
CA THR A 142 -11.70 5.31 -19.90
C THR A 142 -13.19 5.00 -19.99
N GLN A 143 -13.56 3.73 -19.77
CA GLN A 143 -14.98 3.33 -19.79
C GLN A 143 -15.78 4.06 -18.71
N PHE A 144 -15.20 4.20 -17.51
CA PHE A 144 -15.82 4.98 -16.44
C PHE A 144 -16.08 6.44 -16.84
N CYS A 145 -15.14 7.11 -17.49
CA CYS A 145 -15.35 8.47 -18.00
C CYS A 145 -16.50 8.53 -19.00
N VAL A 146 -16.51 7.61 -19.97
CA VAL A 146 -17.57 7.51 -20.99
C VAL A 146 -18.94 7.31 -20.36
N ASP A 147 -19.06 6.38 -19.40
CA ASP A 147 -20.32 6.04 -18.74
C ASP A 147 -20.89 7.21 -17.91
N ASN A 148 -20.03 8.14 -17.49
CA ASN A 148 -20.39 9.32 -16.70
C ASN A 148 -20.44 10.62 -17.52
N GLY A 149 -20.18 10.55 -18.84
CA GLY A 149 -20.20 11.72 -19.73
C GLY A 149 -19.10 12.74 -19.42
N LEU A 150 -17.93 12.26 -18.97
CA LEU A 150 -16.72 13.04 -18.70
C LEU A 150 -15.84 13.13 -19.96
#